data_AF-A7IBK0-F1
#
_entry.id   AF-A7IBK0-F1
#
_cell.length_a   1.000
_cell.length_b   1.000
_cell.length_c   1.000
_cell.angle_alpha   90.00
_cell.angle_beta   90.00
_cell.angle_gamma   90.00
#
_symmetry.space_group_name_H-M   'P 1'
#
loop_
_entity.id
_entity.type
_entity.pdbx_description
1 polymer ?
#
loop_
_entity_poly.entity_id
_entity_poly.type
_entity_poly.pdbx_seq_one_letter_code
_entity_poly.pdbx_strand_id
1 'polypeptide(L)'
;MRDTVASATRKSVLSHLARTLLAAWRARPRGRAPPYLLEQVMSESEGFFIDWDGNARSVSDPGGGYLCETDMVAKYVAITTKTGALVHEGTYYKTIDAIAKAGIKASLVPGSHPWGTKQDGF
;
A
#
# COMPACT_ATOMS: atom_id res chain seq x y z
N MET A 1 -51.89 27.03 38.48
CA MET A 1 -51.15 26.78 39.73
C MET A 1 -50.67 25.34 39.67
N ARG A 2 -49.35 25.11 39.58
CA ARG A 2 -48.64 23.81 39.60
C ARG A 2 -48.82 22.93 38.35
N ASP A 3 -47.86 22.18 37.84
CA ASP A 3 -46.40 22.16 37.94
C ASP A 3 -45.87 21.29 36.78
N THR A 4 -44.73 21.71 36.26
CA THR A 4 -43.59 21.00 35.66
C THR A 4 -43.56 19.46 35.68
N VAL A 5 -42.89 18.90 34.67
CA VAL A 5 -41.93 17.75 34.68
C VAL A 5 -42.23 16.72 33.58
N ALA A 6 -41.74 16.98 32.36
CA ALA A 6 -41.49 15.96 31.35
C ALA A 6 -40.29 16.34 30.47
N SER A 7 -39.13 16.57 31.09
CA SER A 7 -37.87 16.89 30.38
C SER A 7 -36.63 16.36 31.11
N ALA A 8 -36.71 15.20 31.76
CA ALA A 8 -35.67 14.74 32.67
C ALA A 8 -35.21 13.28 32.45
N THR A 9 -35.32 12.71 31.24
CA THR A 9 -34.96 11.29 31.04
C THR A 9 -34.04 10.98 29.86
N ARG A 10 -33.45 11.99 29.20
CA ARG A 10 -32.40 11.78 28.16
C ARG A 10 -31.03 12.38 28.47
N LYS A 11 -30.87 13.17 29.54
CA LYS A 11 -29.60 13.86 29.84
C LYS A 11 -28.65 13.11 30.79
N SER A 12 -29.08 12.03 31.43
CA SER A 12 -28.27 11.36 32.47
C SER A 12 -27.21 10.41 31.92
N VAL A 13 -27.52 9.58 30.91
CA VAL A 13 -26.61 8.52 30.41
C VAL A 13 -25.43 9.08 29.59
N LEU A 14 -25.63 10.17 28.85
CA LEU A 14 -24.55 10.82 28.10
C LEU A 14 -23.49 11.48 29.02
N SER A 15 -23.86 11.82 30.26
CA SER A 15 -22.97 12.54 31.17
C SER A 15 -21.93 11.64 31.86
N HIS A 16 -22.25 10.36 32.08
CA HIS A 16 -21.32 9.40 32.66
C HIS A 16 -20.31 8.91 31.62
N LEU A 17 -20.76 8.54 30.42
CA LEU A 17 -19.87 8.07 29.34
C LEU A 17 -18.87 9.15 28.89
N ALA A 18 -19.29 10.41 28.82
CA ALA A 18 -18.39 11.52 28.47
C ALA A 18 -17.32 11.78 29.54
N ARG A 19 -17.62 11.54 30.82
CA ARG A 19 -16.66 11.71 31.93
C ARG A 19 -15.65 10.57 32.00
N THR A 20 -16.03 9.35 31.67
CA THR A 20 -15.10 8.21 31.60
C THR A 20 -14.13 8.34 30.42
N LEU A 21 -14.59 8.82 29.27
CA LEU A 21 -13.74 9.04 28.10
C LEU A 21 -12.75 10.20 28.27
N LEU A 22 -13.14 11.27 28.97
CA LEU A 22 -12.27 12.42 29.21
C LEU A 22 -11.18 12.13 30.27
N ALA A 23 -11.47 11.28 31.26
CA ALA A 23 -10.48 10.81 32.22
C ALA A 23 -9.45 9.87 31.56
N ALA A 24 -9.88 9.01 30.64
CA ALA A 24 -8.99 8.14 29.88
C ALA A 24 -8.11 8.89 28.86
N TRP A 25 -8.55 10.06 28.36
CA TRP A 25 -7.74 10.89 27.47
C TRP A 25 -6.64 11.68 28.21
N ARG A 26 -6.91 12.14 29.44
CA ARG A 26 -5.95 12.92 30.26
C ARG A 26 -4.83 12.08 30.88
N ALA A 27 -4.98 10.76 30.96
CA ALA A 27 -3.98 9.85 31.51
C ALA A 27 -3.00 9.28 30.45
N ARG A 28 -3.10 9.69 29.18
CA ARG A 28 -2.14 9.22 28.16
C ARG A 28 -0.80 9.96 28.32
N PRO A 29 0.31 9.26 28.57
CA PRO A 29 1.63 9.87 28.50
C PRO A 29 1.81 10.48 27.10
N ARG A 30 2.08 11.78 27.05
CA ARG A 30 2.54 12.47 25.84
C ARG A 30 3.93 11.92 25.50
N GLY A 31 4.00 10.92 24.62
CA GLY A 31 5.28 10.42 24.13
C GLY A 31 5.42 8.91 24.03
N ARG A 32 4.49 8.23 23.38
CA ARG A 32 4.81 7.01 22.63
C ARG A 32 3.70 6.75 21.63
N ALA A 33 4.01 6.91 20.34
CA ALA A 33 3.16 6.35 19.30
C ALA A 33 3.02 4.83 19.57
N PRO A 34 1.82 4.24 19.45
CA PRO A 34 1.70 2.79 19.47
C PRO A 34 2.56 2.21 18.34
N PRO A 35 3.36 1.16 18.59
CA PRO A 35 4.27 0.60 17.58
C PRO A 35 3.56 0.01 16.35
N TYR A 36 2.23 -0.01 16.34
CA TYR A 36 1.39 -0.56 15.28
C TYR A 36 0.76 0.49 14.34
N LEU A 37 1.10 1.78 14.49
CA LEU A 37 0.56 2.84 13.60
C LEU A 37 1.55 3.31 12.53
N LEU A 38 2.65 2.58 12.35
CA LEU A 38 3.63 2.74 11.26
C LEU A 38 3.63 1.54 10.30
N GLU A 39 2.61 0.69 10.38
CA GLU A 39 2.45 -0.50 9.53
C GLU A 39 1.36 -0.32 8.46
N GLN A 40 0.87 0.91 8.27
CA GLN A 40 -0.21 1.21 7.32
C GLN A 40 0.14 2.29 6.27
N VAL A 41 1.44 2.54 6.05
CA VAL A 41 1.93 3.30 4.87
C VAL A 41 2.66 2.39 3.88
N MET A 42 2.76 1.07 4.14
CA MET A 42 3.32 0.10 3.20
C MET A 42 2.20 -0.62 2.41
N SER A 43 1.41 0.14 1.65
CA SER A 43 0.62 -0.44 0.55
C SER A 43 1.25 -0.11 -0.81
N GLU A 44 2.59 -0.04 -0.85
CA GLU A 44 3.30 -0.42 -2.07
C GLU A 44 2.91 -1.89 -2.30
N SER A 45 2.21 -2.19 -3.39
CA SER A 45 1.90 -3.56 -3.74
C SER A 45 3.21 -4.35 -3.73
N GLU A 46 3.43 -5.22 -2.74
CA GLU A 46 4.57 -6.11 -2.77
C GLU A 46 4.44 -7.00 -4.01
N GLY A 47 5.51 -7.18 -4.77
CA GLY A 47 5.48 -8.09 -5.90
C GLY A 47 6.48 -7.75 -6.98
N PHE A 48 6.57 -8.66 -7.93
CA PHE A 48 7.60 -8.68 -8.94
C PHE A 48 7.01 -9.04 -10.29
N PHE A 49 7.69 -8.60 -11.34
CA PHE A 49 7.41 -8.98 -12.71
C PHE A 49 8.73 -9.16 -13.46
N ILE A 50 8.64 -9.71 -14.66
CA ILE A 50 9.78 -9.85 -15.57
C ILE A 50 9.67 -8.77 -16.65
N ASP A 51 10.69 -7.94 -16.77
CA ASP A 51 10.78 -6.95 -17.85
C ASP A 51 11.09 -7.62 -19.21
N TRP A 52 11.06 -6.84 -20.29
CA TRP A 52 11.35 -7.37 -21.63
C TRP A 52 12.82 -7.81 -21.81
N ASP A 53 13.72 -7.36 -20.93
CA ASP A 53 15.14 -7.74 -20.91
C ASP A 53 15.40 -9.02 -20.09
N GLY A 54 14.35 -9.57 -19.45
CA GLY A 54 14.42 -10.79 -18.64
C GLY A 54 14.85 -10.55 -17.19
N ASN A 55 14.92 -9.30 -16.72
CA ASN A 55 15.20 -8.98 -15.33
C ASN A 55 13.93 -9.06 -14.48
N ALA A 56 14.08 -9.52 -13.24
CA ALA A 56 13.03 -9.37 -12.25
C ALA A 56 13.08 -7.95 -11.66
N ARG A 57 11.93 -7.29 -11.58
CA ARG A 57 11.79 -5.93 -11.02
C ARG A 57 10.66 -5.88 -10.01
N SER A 58 10.78 -4.97 -9.04
CA SER A 58 9.70 -4.68 -8.10
C SER A 58 8.59 -3.91 -8.81
N VAL A 59 7.33 -4.21 -8.49
CA VAL A 59 6.22 -3.35 -8.94
C VAL A 59 6.21 -1.99 -8.23
N SER A 60 6.87 -1.86 -7.07
CA SER A 60 6.97 -0.59 -6.33
C SER A 60 8.15 0.28 -6.79
N ASP A 61 9.17 -0.31 -7.38
CA ASP A 61 10.32 0.37 -7.97
C ASP A 61 10.66 -0.25 -9.33
N PRO A 62 9.83 -0.04 -10.36
CA PRO A 62 10.08 -0.61 -11.69
C PRO A 62 11.27 0.07 -12.37
N GLY A 63 11.71 1.25 -11.93
CA GLY A 63 12.76 2.02 -12.59
C GLY A 63 12.31 2.71 -13.88
N GLY A 64 13.23 3.41 -14.55
CA GLY A 64 12.96 4.06 -15.85
C GLY A 64 11.95 5.21 -15.83
N GLY A 65 11.45 5.60 -14.66
CA GLY A 65 10.37 6.60 -14.52
C GLY A 65 8.98 6.06 -14.83
N TYR A 66 8.83 4.73 -14.92
CA TYR A 66 7.55 4.06 -15.13
C TYR A 66 6.76 3.84 -13.83
N LEU A 67 5.49 3.51 -14.00
CA LEU A 67 4.56 3.12 -12.93
C LEU A 67 4.01 1.72 -13.23
N CYS A 68 3.56 1.03 -12.18
CA CYS A 68 2.94 -0.29 -12.32
C CYS A 68 1.48 -0.24 -11.84
N GLU A 69 0.58 -0.77 -12.66
CA GLU A 69 -0.79 -1.12 -12.28
C GLU A 69 -0.89 -2.63 -12.19
N THR A 70 -1.40 -3.16 -11.07
CA THR A 70 -1.40 -4.61 -10.81
C THR A 70 -2.82 -5.13 -10.61
N ASP A 71 -3.11 -6.27 -11.25
CA ASP A 71 -4.28 -7.11 -10.94
C ASP A 71 -3.77 -8.45 -10.39
N MET A 72 -3.87 -8.61 -9.07
CA MET A 72 -3.40 -9.82 -8.39
C MET A 72 -4.27 -11.05 -8.66
N VAL A 73 -5.56 -10.87 -9.01
CA VAL A 73 -6.47 -11.97 -9.32
C VAL A 73 -6.15 -12.52 -10.70
N ALA A 74 -5.96 -11.63 -11.68
CA ALA A 74 -5.54 -11.98 -13.04
C ALA A 74 -4.03 -12.29 -13.14
N LYS A 75 -3.26 -12.03 -12.08
CA LYS A 75 -1.78 -12.09 -12.04
C LYS A 75 -1.15 -11.25 -13.15
N TYR A 76 -1.61 -10.02 -13.30
CA TYR A 76 -1.22 -9.12 -14.38
C TYR A 76 -0.54 -7.86 -13.83
N VAL A 77 0.44 -7.34 -14.57
CA VAL A 77 1.09 -6.05 -14.33
C VAL A 77 1.11 -5.27 -15.65
N ALA A 78 0.52 -4.08 -15.65
CA ALA A 78 0.71 -3.07 -16.68
C ALA A 78 1.82 -2.10 -16.25
N ILE A 79 2.81 -1.89 -17.10
CA ILE A 79 3.88 -0.93 -16.90
C ILE A 79 3.57 0.27 -17.79
N THR A 80 3.35 1.42 -17.17
CA THR A 80 2.90 2.63 -17.85
C THR A 80 3.88 3.78 -17.68
N THR A 81 3.88 4.72 -18.63
CA THR A 81 4.48 6.04 -18.41
C THR A 81 3.70 6.80 -17.35
N LYS A 82 4.27 7.87 -16.80
CA LYS A 82 3.56 8.80 -15.90
C LYS A 82 2.32 9.45 -16.54
N THR A 83 2.21 9.44 -17.86
CA THR A 83 1.05 9.95 -18.60
C THR A 83 0.01 8.88 -18.91
N GLY A 84 0.22 7.63 -18.44
CA GLY A 84 -0.72 6.52 -18.60
C GLY A 84 -0.59 5.74 -19.91
N ALA A 85 0.45 5.97 -20.71
CA ALA A 85 0.69 5.15 -21.90
C ALA A 85 1.25 3.79 -21.49
N LEU A 86 0.67 2.69 -21.98
CA LEU A 86 1.16 1.34 -21.74
C LEU A 86 2.46 1.10 -22.51
N VAL A 87 3.49 0.60 -21.81
CA VAL A 87 4.83 0.36 -22.36
C VAL A 87 5.18 -1.12 -22.33
N HIS A 88 4.79 -1.82 -21.27
CA HIS A 88 5.05 -3.25 -21.12
C HIS A 88 3.94 -3.91 -20.32
N GLU A 89 3.76 -5.21 -20.53
CA GLU A 89 2.83 -6.04 -19.78
C GLU A 89 3.56 -7.27 -19.24
N GLY A 90 3.28 -7.65 -18.01
CA GLY A 90 3.95 -8.75 -17.35
C GLY A 90 3.01 -9.59 -16.49
N THR A 91 3.49 -10.76 -16.09
CA THR A 91 2.84 -11.56 -15.06
C THR A 91 3.25 -11.06 -13.68
N TYR A 92 2.27 -10.88 -12.79
CA TYR A 92 2.51 -10.55 -11.39
C TYR A 92 2.93 -11.79 -10.61
N TYR A 93 4.05 -11.69 -9.91
CA TYR A 93 4.55 -12.68 -8.97
C TYR A 93 4.63 -12.05 -7.59
N LYS A 94 4.01 -12.68 -6.59
CA LYS A 94 4.02 -12.15 -5.22
C LYS A 94 5.44 -12.12 -4.62
N THR A 95 6.29 -13.08 -4.98
CA THR A 95 7.67 -13.21 -4.46
C THR A 95 8.63 -13.65 -5.55
N ILE A 96 9.93 -13.42 -5.35
CA ILE A 96 10.99 -13.96 -6.22
C ILE A 96 10.95 -15.50 -6.28
N ASP A 97 10.63 -16.17 -5.17
CA ASP A 97 10.47 -17.63 -5.17
C ASP A 97 9.33 -18.09 -6.09
N ALA A 98 8.28 -17.27 -6.26
CA ALA A 98 7.20 -17.59 -7.19
C ALA A 98 7.67 -17.51 -8.65
N ILE A 99 8.59 -16.60 -8.98
CA ILE A 99 9.27 -16.54 -10.29
C ILE A 99 10.08 -17.83 -10.51
N ALA A 100 10.88 -18.24 -9.52
CA ALA A 100 11.68 -19.45 -9.61
C ALA A 100 10.81 -20.72 -9.75
N LYS A 101 9.69 -20.81 -9.01
CA LYS A 101 8.71 -21.91 -9.12
C LYS A 101 8.02 -21.96 -10.47
N ALA A 102 7.90 -20.82 -11.15
CA ALA A 102 7.42 -20.76 -12.53
C ALA A 102 8.48 -21.21 -13.56
N GLY A 103 9.69 -21.58 -13.11
CA GLY A 103 10.78 -22.03 -13.96
C GLY A 103 11.56 -20.90 -14.64
N ILE A 104 11.34 -19.65 -14.21
CA ILE A 104 11.98 -18.47 -14.80
C ILE A 104 13.28 -18.19 -14.05
N LYS A 105 14.37 -18.04 -14.81
CA LYS A 105 15.68 -17.62 -14.31
C LYS A 105 15.87 -16.14 -14.62
N ALA A 106 15.64 -15.30 -13.62
CA ALA A 106 15.79 -13.85 -13.74
C ALA A 106 16.55 -13.31 -12.54
N SER A 107 17.43 -12.33 -12.77
CA SER A 107 18.11 -11.61 -11.71
C SER A 107 17.25 -10.43 -11.25
N LEU A 108 17.10 -10.27 -9.93
CA LEU A 108 16.45 -9.08 -9.38
C LEU A 108 17.38 -7.88 -9.55
N VAL A 109 16.88 -6.81 -10.17
CA VAL A 109 17.59 -5.55 -10.37
C VAL A 109 16.90 -4.40 -9.63
N PRO A 110 17.66 -3.41 -9.12
CA PRO A 110 17.06 -2.21 -8.54
C PRO A 110 16.44 -1.31 -9.62
N GLY A 111 15.55 -0.38 -9.27
CA GLY A 111 14.96 0.55 -10.24
C GLY A 111 15.96 1.52 -10.89
N SER A 112 17.17 1.66 -10.33
CA SER A 112 18.27 2.38 -10.97
C SER A 112 18.89 1.61 -12.15
N HIS A 113 18.60 0.32 -12.30
CA HIS A 113 19.02 -0.45 -13.47
C HIS A 113 18.27 0.07 -14.70
N PRO A 114 18.99 0.50 -15.76
CA PRO A 114 18.38 0.99 -16.99
C PRO A 114 17.35 0.02 -17.55
N TRP A 115 16.37 0.57 -18.25
CA TRP A 115 15.49 -0.20 -19.11
C TRP A 115 16.07 -0.24 -20.50
N GLY A 116 16.03 -1.40 -21.15
CA GLY A 116 16.57 -1.60 -22.47
C GLY A 116 18.09 -1.46 -22.53
N THR A 117 18.60 -1.68 -23.73
CA THR A 117 20.01 -1.56 -24.07
C THR A 117 20.20 -0.48 -25.15
N LYS A 118 21.45 -0.04 -25.36
CA LYS A 118 21.76 0.92 -26.44
C LYS A 118 21.35 0.41 -27.83
N GLN A 119 21.29 -0.92 -27.99
CA GLN A 119 20.89 -1.59 -29.20
C GLN A 119 19.40 -1.38 -29.52
N ASP A 120 18.60 -1.07 -28.50
CA ASP A 120 17.16 -0.79 -28.63
C ASP A 120 16.88 0.70 -28.90
N GLY A 121 17.92 1.53 -28.96
CA GLY A 121 17.83 2.96 -29.33
C GLY A 121 17.60 3.94 -28.18
N PHE A 122 17.88 3.52 -26.93
CA PHE A 122 17.78 4.36 -25.71
C PHE A 122 19.08 5.12 -25.37
#